data_AF-A0A429MNN6-F1
#
_entry.id   AF-A0A429MNN6-F1
#
_cell.length_a   1.000
_cell.length_b   1.000
_cell.length_c   1.000
_cell.angle_alpha   90.00
_cell.angle_beta   90.00
_cell.angle_gamma   90.00
#
_symmetry.space_group_name_H-M   'P 1'
#
loop_
_entity.id
_entity.type
_entity.pdbx_description
1 polymer ?
#
loop_
_entity_poly.entity_id
_entity_poly.type
_entity_poly.pdbx_seq_one_letter_code
_entity_poly.pdbx_strand_id
1 'polypeptide(L)'
;NLLSGTFTANYGAGTLEGTLTGTGTAVSSLSLDGVAFNPGTAAFAGLATANGTAGVDNSGVVQGQFFGANASALAGIAQFDNVSYNTAFGGAKN
;
A
#
# COMPACT_ATOMS: atom_id res chain seq x y z
N ASN A 1 -3.85 -8.28 14.19
CA ASN A 1 -4.15 -7.95 12.78
C ASN A 1 -2.88 -7.44 12.11
N LEU A 2 -1.90 -8.32 11.91
CA LEU A 2 -0.72 -7.96 11.12
C LEU A 2 -0.99 -8.39 9.68
N LEU A 3 -1.04 -7.43 8.77
CA LEU A 3 -0.99 -7.71 7.34
C LEU A 3 0.48 -7.89 6.95
N SER A 4 0.77 -8.85 6.08
CA SER A 4 2.10 -9.08 5.53
C SER A 4 2.02 -9.37 4.04
N GLY A 5 3.09 -9.05 3.34
CA GLY A 5 3.16 -9.21 1.90
C GLY A 5 4.35 -8.46 1.33
N THR A 6 4.34 -8.31 0.01
CA THR A 6 5.43 -7.70 -0.74
C THR A 6 4.86 -6.63 -1.65
N PHE A 7 5.54 -5.49 -1.68
CA PHE A 7 5.35 -4.49 -2.72
C PHE A 7 6.53 -4.52 -3.69
N THR A 8 6.21 -4.39 -4.97
CA THR A 8 7.15 -4.30 -6.07
C THR A 8 7.13 -2.87 -6.58
N ALA A 9 8.27 -2.18 -6.45
CA ALA A 9 8.47 -0.85 -7.03
C ALA A 9 9.19 -0.99 -8.38
N ASN A 10 8.50 -0.69 -9.47
CA ASN A 10 9.08 -0.64 -10.80
C ASN A 10 9.56 0.78 -11.11
N TYR A 11 10.85 1.04 -10.91
CA TYR A 11 11.46 2.35 -11.17
C TYR A 11 11.55 2.73 -12.66
N GLY A 12 11.47 1.76 -13.57
CA GLY A 12 11.43 2.02 -15.01
C GLY A 12 10.07 2.54 -15.47
N ALA A 13 8.98 2.02 -14.88
CA ALA A 13 7.61 2.45 -15.16
C ALA A 13 7.10 3.55 -14.21
N GLY A 14 7.75 3.75 -13.05
CA GLY A 14 7.28 4.66 -12.01
C GLY A 14 6.04 4.14 -11.29
N THR A 15 5.90 2.82 -11.11
CA THR A 15 4.70 2.18 -10.54
C THR A 15 5.03 1.30 -9.33
N LEU A 16 4.15 1.34 -8.34
CA LEU A 16 4.18 0.53 -7.12
C LEU A 16 2.94 -0.38 -7.11
N GLU A 17 3.17 -1.67 -6.99
CA GLU A 17 2.13 -2.68 -6.98
C GLU A 17 2.39 -3.75 -5.92
N GLY A 18 1.34 -4.42 -5.45
CA GLY A 18 1.47 -5.56 -4.55
C GLY A 18 0.32 -5.65 -3.55
N THR A 19 0.37 -6.70 -2.75
CA THR A 19 -0.74 -7.03 -1.84
C THR A 19 -0.20 -7.42 -0.48
N LEU A 20 -0.82 -6.87 0.56
CA LEU A 20 -0.68 -7.30 1.93
C LEU A 20 -1.92 -8.11 2.31
N THR A 21 -1.74 -9.27 2.94
CA THR A 21 -2.83 -10.11 3.42
C THR A 21 -2.65 -10.43 4.89
N GLY A 22 -3.73 -10.72 5.59
CA GLY A 22 -3.68 -11.17 6.96
C GLY A 22 -5.04 -11.62 7.47
N THR A 23 -5.05 -12.09 8.71
CA THR A 23 -6.26 -12.63 9.37
C THR A 23 -7.03 -11.55 10.13
N GLY A 24 -6.94 -10.31 9.67
CA GLY A 24 -7.55 -9.17 10.34
C GLY A 24 -9.07 -9.20 10.32
N THR A 25 -9.69 -8.79 11.42
CA THR A 25 -11.16 -8.70 11.50
C THR A 25 -11.72 -7.51 10.72
N ALA A 26 -11.00 -6.39 10.67
CA ALA A 26 -11.41 -5.19 9.93
C ALA A 26 -10.97 -5.21 8.46
N VAL A 27 -9.70 -5.55 8.21
CA VAL A 27 -9.10 -5.67 6.87
C VAL A 27 -8.37 -7.00 6.78
N SER A 28 -8.74 -7.82 5.79
CA SER A 28 -8.12 -9.11 5.48
C SER A 28 -7.09 -8.98 4.35
N SER A 29 -7.26 -8.02 3.44
CA SER A 29 -6.26 -7.69 2.42
C SER A 29 -6.24 -6.21 2.07
N LEU A 30 -5.06 -5.75 1.66
CA LEU A 30 -4.81 -4.44 1.08
C LEU A 30 -4.01 -4.64 -0.21
N SER A 31 -4.52 -4.15 -1.34
CA SER A 31 -3.88 -4.24 -2.63
C SER A 31 -3.61 -2.85 -3.20
N LEU A 32 -2.42 -2.68 -3.77
CA LEU A 32 -2.00 -1.54 -4.56
C LEU A 32 -1.80 -2.04 -5.99
N ASP A 33 -2.47 -1.40 -6.96
CA ASP A 33 -2.36 -1.77 -8.37
C ASP A 33 -1.94 -0.54 -9.17
N GLY A 34 -0.71 -0.58 -9.71
CA GLY A 34 -0.18 0.47 -10.57
C GLY A 34 -0.10 1.87 -9.93
N VAL A 35 0.16 1.97 -8.63
CA VAL A 35 0.25 3.25 -7.92
C VAL A 35 1.44 4.04 -8.46
N ALA A 36 1.20 5.22 -9.02
CA ALA A 36 2.25 6.03 -9.60
C ALA A 36 3.15 6.63 -8.52
N PHE A 37 4.45 6.72 -8.82
CA PHE A 37 5.41 7.41 -7.97
C PHE A 37 6.42 8.22 -8.77
N ASN A 38 6.91 9.29 -8.16
CA ASN A 38 7.95 10.12 -8.74
C ASN A 38 9.30 9.86 -8.03
N PRO A 39 10.30 9.31 -8.73
CA PRO A 39 11.62 9.06 -8.16
C PRO A 39 12.30 10.33 -7.62
N GLY A 40 12.01 11.50 -8.21
CA GLY A 40 12.60 12.78 -7.81
C GLY A 40 12.06 13.32 -6.48
N THR A 41 10.84 12.95 -6.09
CA THR A 41 10.24 13.35 -4.79
C THR A 41 10.15 12.20 -3.80
N ALA A 42 10.52 10.98 -4.22
CA ALA A 42 10.36 9.75 -3.45
C ALA A 42 8.93 9.51 -2.95
N ALA A 43 7.92 10.16 -3.55
CA ALA A 43 6.53 10.08 -3.11
C ALA A 43 5.70 9.25 -4.09
N PHE A 44 4.74 8.51 -3.55
CA PHE A 44 3.77 7.72 -4.32
C PHE A 44 2.35 8.03 -3.86
N ALA A 45 1.42 8.04 -4.81
CA ALA A 45 0.00 8.21 -4.54
C ALA A 45 -0.83 7.56 -5.64
N GLY A 46 -2.00 7.02 -5.29
CA GLY A 46 -2.85 6.32 -6.23
C GLY A 46 -4.04 5.65 -5.58
N LEU A 47 -4.60 4.66 -6.27
CA LEU A 47 -5.74 3.89 -5.79
C LEU A 47 -5.27 2.69 -4.97
N ALA A 48 -6.08 2.32 -3.98
CA ALA A 48 -5.92 1.12 -3.20
C ALA A 48 -7.26 0.41 -3.04
N THR A 49 -7.21 -0.91 -2.89
CA THR A 49 -8.39 -1.73 -2.63
C THR A 49 -8.17 -2.50 -1.34
N ALA A 50 -9.12 -2.43 -0.42
CA ALA A 50 -9.10 -3.24 0.80
C ALA A 50 -10.31 -4.17 0.85
N ASN A 51 -10.08 -5.41 1.26
CA ASN A 51 -11.16 -6.34 1.57
C ASN A 51 -11.32 -6.48 3.08
N GLY A 52 -12.58 -6.41 3.53
CA GLY A 52 -12.94 -6.82 4.89
C GLY A 52 -13.16 -8.32 4.99
N THR A 53 -13.42 -8.82 6.21
CA THR A 53 -13.80 -10.22 6.44
C THR A 53 -15.11 -10.62 5.75
N ALA A 54 -15.97 -9.64 5.41
CA ALA A 54 -17.19 -9.85 4.65
C ALA A 54 -16.96 -9.96 3.13
N GLY A 55 -15.72 -9.82 2.63
CA GLY A 55 -15.39 -9.93 1.21
C GLY A 55 -15.87 -8.77 0.34
N VAL A 56 -16.06 -7.59 0.93
CA VAL A 56 -16.46 -6.38 0.20
C VAL A 56 -15.21 -5.57 -0.14
N ASP A 57 -14.97 -5.38 -1.44
CA ASP A 57 -13.94 -4.47 -1.94
C ASP A 57 -14.29 -3.02 -1.60
N ASN A 58 -13.42 -2.38 -0.84
CA ASN A 58 -13.48 -0.95 -0.56
C ASN A 58 -12.38 -0.28 -1.37
N SER A 59 -12.78 0.57 -2.31
CA SER A 59 -11.85 1.42 -3.04
C SER A 59 -11.44 2.59 -2.14
N GLY A 60 -10.18 2.97 -2.23
CA GLY A 60 -9.60 4.04 -1.44
C GLY A 60 -8.42 4.67 -2.14
N VAL A 61 -7.79 5.62 -1.46
CA VAL A 61 -6.58 6.30 -1.90
C VAL A 61 -5.41 5.90 -1.04
N VAL A 62 -4.25 5.74 -1.64
CA VAL A 62 -2.99 5.53 -0.94
C VAL A 62 -2.07 6.71 -1.17
N GLN A 63 -1.29 7.03 -0.14
CA GLN A 63 -0.24 8.03 -0.19
C GLN A 63 0.92 7.60 0.71
N GLY A 64 2.14 7.82 0.26
CA GLY A 64 3.33 7.46 1.02
C GLY A 64 4.63 7.92 0.38
N GLN A 65 5.73 7.51 0.99
CA GLN A 65 7.08 7.88 0.55
C GLN A 65 8.06 6.70 0.68
N PHE A 66 9.08 6.74 -0.15
CA PHE A 66 10.29 5.93 -0.01
C PHE A 66 11.28 6.66 0.92
N PHE A 67 11.97 5.89 1.74
CA PHE A 67 12.90 6.37 2.75
C PHE A 67 14.25 5.65 2.64
N GLY A 68 15.30 6.31 3.13
CA GLY A 68 16.66 5.79 3.17
C GLY A 68 17.38 5.83 1.81
N ALA A 69 18.69 5.61 1.84
CA ALA A 69 19.52 5.63 0.64
C ALA A 69 19.05 4.55 -0.35
N ASN A 70 18.81 4.95 -1.60
CA ASN A 70 18.30 4.06 -2.66
C ASN A 70 16.95 3.41 -2.34
N ALA A 71 16.06 4.13 -1.63
CA ALA A 71 14.72 3.66 -1.27
C ALA A 71 14.77 2.31 -0.52
N SER A 72 15.64 2.23 0.50
CA SER A 72 15.81 1.03 1.33
C SER A 72 14.56 0.70 2.15
N ALA A 73 13.65 1.63 2.31
CA ALA A 73 12.37 1.44 2.98
C ALA A 73 11.25 2.23 2.32
N LEU A 74 10.00 1.91 2.64
CA LEU A 74 8.81 2.66 2.28
C LEU A 74 7.83 2.69 3.44
N ALA A 75 7.02 3.73 3.50
CA ALA A 75 5.87 3.78 4.38
C ALA A 75 4.73 4.58 3.74
N GLY A 76 3.50 4.22 4.07
CA GLY A 76 2.32 4.87 3.53
C GLY A 76 1.06 4.57 4.33
N ILE A 77 -0.02 5.27 3.96
CA ILE A 77 -1.35 5.09 4.53
C ILE A 77 -2.32 4.92 3.36
N ALA A 78 -3.11 3.84 3.42
CA ALA A 78 -4.29 3.65 2.60
C ALA A 78 -5.52 4.12 3.37
N GLN A 79 -6.30 5.00 2.76
CA GLN A 79 -7.50 5.62 3.32
C GLN A 79 -8.71 5.22 2.47
N PHE A 80 -9.78 4.80 3.13
CA PHE A 80 -10.99 4.28 2.50
C PHE A 80 -12.22 5.06 3.01
N ASP A 81 -13.31 5.01 2.25
CA ASP A 81 -14.59 5.62 2.65
C ASP A 81 -15.05 5.09 4.02
N ASN A 82 -14.86 3.80 4.27
CA ASN A 82 -14.96 3.23 5.60
C ASN A 82 -13.64 3.42 6.35
N VAL A 83 -13.61 4.42 7.24
CA VAL A 83 -12.43 4.74 8.06
C VAL A 83 -11.92 3.57 8.91
N SER A 84 -12.75 2.55 9.17
CA SER A 84 -12.33 1.34 9.89
C SER A 84 -11.34 0.50 9.10
N TYR A 85 -11.21 0.76 7.79
CA TYR A 85 -10.34 0.05 6.86
C TYR A 85 -9.03 0.82 6.62
N ASN A 86 -8.91 2.03 7.17
CA ASN A 86 -7.70 2.83 7.06
C ASN A 86 -6.52 2.04 7.62
N THR A 87 -5.50 1.86 6.78
CA THR A 87 -4.39 0.95 7.05
C THR A 87 -3.09 1.69 6.80
N ALA A 88 -2.29 1.85 7.85
CA ALA A 88 -0.89 2.25 7.72
C ALA A 88 -0.04 1.00 7.43
N PHE A 89 0.95 1.17 6.56
CA PHE A 89 1.89 0.11 6.23
C PHE A 89 3.31 0.66 6.07
N GLY A 90 4.28 -0.22 6.29
CA GLY A 90 5.68 0.06 6.08
C GLY A 90 6.40 -1.21 5.65
N GLY A 91 7.48 -1.04 4.88
CA GLY A 91 8.27 -2.15 4.36
C GLY A 91 9.73 -1.75 4.22
N ALA A 92 10.60 -2.75 4.27
CA ALA A 92 12.02 -2.60 3.96
C ALA A 92 12.31 -3.37 2.66
N LYS A 93 13.30 -2.88 1.92
CA LYS A 93 13.81 -3.56 0.74
C LYS A 93 14.41 -4.91 1.14
N ASN A 94 14.00 -5.98 0.45
CA ASN A 94 14.63 -7.30 0.51
C ASN A 94 15.93 -7.34 -0.29
#